data_AF-A0A819D8I2-F1
#
_entry.id   AF-A0A819D8I2-F1
#
_cell.length_a   1.000
_cell.length_b   1.000
_cell.length_c   1.000
_cell.angle_alpha   90.00
_cell.angle_beta   90.00
_cell.angle_gamma   90.00
#
_symmetry.space_group_name_H-M   'P 1'
#
loop_
_entity.id
_entity.type
_entity.pdbx_description
1 polymer ?
#
loop_
_entity_poly.entity_id
_entity_poly.type
_entity_poly.pdbx_seq_one_letter_code
_entity_poly.pdbx_strand_id
1 'polypeptide(L)'
;SEIFQNVSNTNKIKTLELRESCTLENFQLIINLFPQVEYLKTGMNRKEIHQIIRFLFAKTNHRTRRLLFLCISQIPKVCLRELNLLIKSENLLNVYFIKYINGDLYLWW
;
A
#
# COMPACT_ATOMS: atom_id res chain seq x y z
N SER A 1 -7.32 16.49 -14.64
CA SER A 1 -6.86 17.88 -14.45
C SER A 1 -5.40 17.96 -14.88
N GLU A 2 -5.04 18.98 -15.64
CA GLU A 2 -3.65 19.22 -16.07
C GLU A 2 -2.71 19.43 -14.89
N ILE A 3 -3.17 20.15 -13.85
CA ILE A 3 -2.44 20.35 -12.59
C ILE A 3 -2.14 19.00 -11.92
N PHE A 4 -3.13 18.09 -11.87
CA PHE A 4 -2.94 16.76 -11.31
C PHE A 4 -1.87 15.96 -12.04
N GLN A 5 -1.91 15.96 -13.37
CA GLN A 5 -0.93 15.24 -14.19
C GLN A 5 0.47 15.82 -14.02
N ASN A 6 0.58 17.15 -13.98
CA ASN A 6 1.86 17.81 -13.77
C ASN A 6 2.46 17.44 -12.41
N VAL A 7 1.68 17.52 -11.32
CA VAL A 7 2.13 17.12 -9.98
C VAL A 7 2.53 15.64 -9.95
N SER A 8 1.68 14.76 -10.50
CA SER A 8 1.93 13.31 -10.51
C SER A 8 3.21 12.93 -11.27
N ASN A 9 3.48 13.57 -12.40
CA ASN A 9 4.63 13.24 -13.23
C ASN A 9 5.94 13.88 -12.77
N THR A 10 5.89 15.01 -12.07
CA THR A 10 7.09 15.78 -11.69
C THR A 10 7.53 15.59 -10.25
N ASN A 11 6.64 15.12 -9.37
CA ASN A 11 7.03 14.88 -7.99
C ASN A 11 8.07 13.76 -7.87
N LYS A 12 9.00 13.92 -6.92
CA LYS A 12 10.09 12.98 -6.64
C LYS A 12 9.92 12.32 -5.27
N ILE A 13 8.68 12.27 -4.77
CA ILE A 13 8.39 11.74 -3.44
C ILE A 13 8.50 10.22 -3.49
N LYS A 14 9.49 9.69 -2.78
CA LYS A 14 9.75 8.24 -2.65
C LYS A 14 9.18 7.65 -1.37
N THR A 15 9.03 8.47 -0.33
CA THR A 15 8.56 8.05 0.98
C THR A 15 7.35 8.90 1.33
N LEU A 16 6.24 8.24 1.63
CA LEU A 16 5.02 8.89 2.07
C LEU A 16 4.54 8.28 3.38
N GLU A 17 4.26 9.15 4.35
CA GLU A 17 3.68 8.75 5.63
C GLU A 17 2.37 9.49 5.87
N LEU A 18 1.31 8.73 6.09
CA LEU A 18 -0.02 9.22 6.36
C LEU A 18 -0.36 8.85 7.80
N ARG A 19 -0.70 9.85 8.60
CA ARG A 19 -0.99 9.65 10.03
C ARG A 19 -2.37 9.06 10.28
N GLU A 20 -3.24 9.11 9.28
CA GLU A 20 -4.65 8.73 9.40
C GLU A 20 -4.92 7.40 8.70
N SER A 21 -6.07 6.81 9.04
CA SER A 21 -6.58 5.64 8.34
C SER A 21 -7.09 6.04 6.96
N CYS A 22 -6.55 5.41 5.91
CA CYS A 22 -6.99 5.65 4.54
C CYS A 22 -8.11 4.68 4.14
N THR A 23 -9.14 5.21 3.49
CA THR A 23 -10.10 4.41 2.71
C THR A 23 -9.48 3.95 1.41
N LEU A 24 -10.14 3.02 0.71
CA LEU A 24 -9.71 2.61 -0.62
C LEU A 24 -9.61 3.79 -1.59
N GLU A 25 -10.57 4.70 -1.62
CA GLU A 25 -10.57 5.85 -2.54
C GLU A 25 -9.38 6.78 -2.27
N ASN A 26 -9.12 7.09 -0.99
CA ASN A 26 -7.97 7.91 -0.61
C ASN A 26 -6.66 7.23 -1.03
N PHE A 27 -6.59 5.92 -0.81
CA PHE A 27 -5.43 5.14 -1.19
C PHE A 27 -5.20 5.14 -2.71
N GLN A 28 -6.26 5.00 -3.51
CA GLN A 28 -6.21 5.11 -4.97
C GLN A 28 -5.72 6.49 -5.42
N LEU A 29 -6.26 7.55 -4.83
CA LEU A 29 -5.88 8.92 -5.12
C LEU A 29 -4.39 9.16 -4.83
N ILE A 30 -3.93 8.77 -3.64
CA ILE A 30 -2.55 8.94 -3.18
C ILE A 30 -1.57 8.24 -4.12
N ILE A 31 -1.83 6.97 -4.45
CA ILE A 31 -0.93 6.23 -5.33
C ILE A 31 -0.89 6.82 -6.75
N ASN A 32 -2.00 7.38 -7.23
CA ASN A 32 -2.03 8.07 -8.52
C ASN A 32 -1.35 9.45 -8.48
N LEU A 33 -1.32 10.11 -7.32
CA LEU A 33 -0.59 11.37 -7.11
C LEU A 33 0.92 11.14 -6.96
N PHE A 34 1.34 10.01 -6.39
CA PHE A 34 2.74 9.72 -6.10
C PHE A 34 3.17 8.40 -6.76
N PRO A 35 3.21 8.32 -8.11
CA PRO A 35 3.52 7.07 -8.82
C PRO A 35 4.97 6.58 -8.56
N GLN A 36 5.85 7.49 -8.16
CA GLN A 36 7.26 7.21 -7.82
C GLN A 36 7.46 6.77 -6.37
N VAL A 37 6.39 6.66 -5.57
CA VAL A 37 6.51 6.27 -4.16
C VAL A 37 7.03 4.83 -4.06
N GLU A 38 8.06 4.64 -3.24
CA GLU A 38 8.73 3.36 -2.99
C GLU A 38 8.36 2.83 -1.59
N TYR A 39 8.15 3.74 -0.62
CA TYR A 39 7.71 3.43 0.73
C TYR A 39 6.43 4.19 1.10
N LEU A 40 5.41 3.46 1.56
CA LEU A 40 4.18 4.04 2.08
C LEU A 40 3.90 3.54 3.49
N LYS A 41 3.76 4.46 4.44
CA LYS A 41 3.22 4.20 5.78
C LYS A 41 1.84 4.83 5.92
N THR A 42 0.84 4.06 6.35
CA THR A 42 -0.52 4.57 6.58
C THR A 42 -1.30 3.73 7.58
N GLY A 43 -2.30 4.30 8.24
CA GLY A 43 -3.34 3.50 8.87
C GLY A 43 -4.27 2.89 7.79
N MET A 44 -4.93 1.78 8.12
CA MET A 44 -5.99 1.20 7.29
C MET A 44 -7.14 0.72 8.15
N ASN A 45 -8.36 0.93 7.68
CA ASN A 45 -9.52 0.27 8.26
C ASN A 45 -9.45 -1.23 7.95
N ARG A 46 -9.61 -2.08 8.98
CA ARG A 46 -9.61 -3.53 8.82
C ARG A 46 -10.65 -4.02 7.81
N LYS A 47 -11.78 -3.32 7.67
CA LYS A 47 -12.83 -3.68 6.69
C LYS A 47 -12.37 -3.49 5.23
N GLU A 48 -11.43 -2.58 4.99
CA GLU A 48 -10.97 -2.20 3.65
C GLU A 48 -9.61 -2.80 3.30
N ILE A 49 -8.88 -3.33 4.28
CA ILE A 49 -7.51 -3.81 4.10
C ILE A 49 -7.37 -4.81 2.95
N HIS A 50 -8.31 -5.75 2.80
CA HIS A 50 -8.28 -6.71 1.70
C HIS A 50 -8.45 -6.04 0.34
N GLN A 51 -9.36 -5.06 0.24
CA GLN A 51 -9.60 -4.34 -1.02
C GLN A 51 -8.41 -3.45 -1.38
N ILE A 52 -7.80 -2.79 -0.40
CA ILE A 52 -6.61 -1.96 -0.59
C ILE A 52 -5.42 -2.82 -1.05
N ILE A 53 -5.21 -3.97 -0.43
CA ILE A 53 -4.12 -4.89 -0.78
C ILE A 53 -4.32 -5.49 -2.18
N ARG A 54 -5.55 -5.88 -2.54
CA ARG A 54 -5.88 -6.30 -3.91
C ARG A 54 -5.65 -5.20 -4.93
N PHE A 55 -6.04 -3.97 -4.61
CA PHE A 55 -5.79 -2.83 -5.48
C PHE A 55 -4.29 -2.60 -5.67
N LEU A 56 -3.51 -2.63 -4.59
CA LEU A 56 -2.05 -2.45 -4.64
C LEU A 56 -1.37 -3.45 -5.57
N PHE A 57 -1.76 -4.73 -5.46
CA PHE A 57 -1.14 -5.84 -6.18
C PHE A 57 -1.94 -6.32 -7.40
N ALA A 58 -2.84 -5.49 -7.92
CA ALA A 58 -3.50 -5.80 -9.18
C ALA A 58 -2.45 -5.80 -10.31
N LYS A 59 -2.49 -6.79 -11.22
CA LYS A 59 -1.56 -6.92 -12.37
C LYS A 59 -1.44 -5.65 -13.21
N THR A 60 -2.51 -4.88 -13.33
CA THR A 60 -2.56 -3.60 -14.04
C THR A 60 -1.71 -2.51 -13.36
N ASN A 61 -1.44 -2.65 -12.06
CA ASN A 61 -0.71 -1.69 -11.23
C ASN A 61 0.79 -2.03 -11.07
N HIS A 62 1.18 -3.29 -11.27
CA HIS A 62 2.57 -3.75 -11.10
C HIS A 62 3.58 -3.10 -12.07
N ARG A 63 3.15 -2.68 -13.26
CA ARG A 63 4.05 -2.03 -14.23
C ARG A 63 4.12 -0.51 -14.08
N THR A 64 3.21 0.09 -13.33
CA THR A 64 3.02 1.55 -13.28
C THR A 64 3.47 2.18 -11.96
N ARG A 65 3.79 1.37 -10.94
CA ARG A 65 4.07 1.85 -9.58
C ARG A 65 5.38 1.32 -9.06
N ARG A 66 6.11 2.17 -8.34
CA ARG A 66 7.40 1.82 -7.73
C ARG A 66 7.32 1.38 -6.28
N LEU A 67 6.12 1.13 -5.76
CA LEU A 67 5.96 0.75 -4.36
C LEU A 67 6.66 -0.59 -4.11
N LEU A 68 7.56 -0.60 -3.12
CA LEU A 68 8.34 -1.77 -2.69
C LEU A 68 8.12 -2.07 -1.20
N PHE A 69 7.70 -1.06 -0.42
CA PHE A 69 7.50 -1.16 1.02
C PHE A 69 6.15 -0.57 1.41
N LEU A 70 5.36 -1.35 2.14
CA LEU A 70 4.12 -0.93 2.78
C LEU A 70 4.21 -1.14 4.28
N CYS A 71 3.91 -0.09 5.04
CA CYS A 71 3.75 -0.12 6.49
C CYS A 71 2.30 0.25 6.84
N ILE A 72 1.61 -0.66 7.53
CA ILE A 72 0.24 -0.45 8.00
C ILE A 72 0.29 -0.20 9.50
N SER A 73 0.06 1.04 9.90
CA SER A 73 0.19 1.46 11.29
C SER A 73 -1.04 1.16 12.13
N GLN A 74 -0.84 0.96 13.43
CA GLN A 74 -1.92 0.80 14.43
C GLN A 74 -2.90 -0.33 14.11
N ILE A 75 -2.39 -1.44 13.56
CA ILE A 75 -3.22 -2.56 13.13
C ILE A 75 -3.15 -3.73 14.12
N PRO A 76 -4.27 -4.44 14.39
CA PRO A 76 -4.23 -5.63 15.22
C PRO A 76 -3.30 -6.72 14.64
N LYS A 77 -2.55 -7.39 15.50
CA LYS A 77 -1.63 -8.48 15.12
C LYS A 77 -2.31 -9.61 14.32
N VAL A 78 -3.62 -9.83 14.50
CA VAL A 78 -4.39 -10.82 13.72
C VAL A 78 -4.34 -10.55 12.21
N CYS A 79 -4.22 -9.28 11.80
CA CYS A 79 -4.14 -8.90 10.40
C CYS A 79 -2.85 -9.39 9.72
N LEU A 80 -1.78 -9.69 10.48
CA LEU A 80 -0.59 -10.35 9.93
C LEU A 80 -0.96 -11.68 9.26
N ARG A 81 -1.74 -12.51 9.95
CA ARG A 81 -2.17 -13.81 9.42
C ARG A 81 -3.15 -13.62 8.27
N GLU A 82 -4.09 -12.70 8.40
CA GLU A 82 -5.11 -12.41 7.37
C GLU A 82 -4.46 -11.96 6.05
N LEU A 83 -3.51 -11.02 6.10
CA LEU A 83 -2.79 -10.56 4.92
C LEU A 83 -1.91 -11.64 4.32
N ASN A 84 -1.21 -12.40 5.15
CA ASN A 84 -0.37 -13.49 4.68
C ASN A 84 -1.20 -14.58 3.97
N LEU A 85 -2.41 -14.87 4.45
CA LEU A 85 -3.34 -15.77 3.80
C LEU A 85 -3.86 -15.19 2.48
N LEU A 86 -4.30 -13.93 2.48
CA LEU A 86 -4.81 -13.24 1.29
C LEU A 86 -3.80 -13.24 0.14
N ILE A 87 -2.56 -12.83 0.42
CA ILE A 87 -1.50 -12.74 -0.59
C ILE A 87 -1.21 -14.11 -1.21
N LYS A 88 -1.19 -15.18 -0.39
CA LYS A 88 -0.96 -16.55 -0.86
C LYS A 88 -2.16 -17.11 -1.63
N SER A 89 -3.38 -16.97 -1.11
CA SER A 89 -4.57 -17.56 -1.72
C SER A 89 -4.87 -16.96 -3.08
N GLU A 90 -4.56 -15.67 -3.27
CA GLU A 90 -4.81 -14.96 -4.51
C GLU A 90 -3.58 -14.82 -5.42
N ASN A 91 -2.43 -15.38 -5.00
CA ASN A 91 -1.16 -15.27 -5.71
C ASN A 91 -0.80 -13.80 -6.06
N LEU A 92 -0.95 -12.89 -5.10
CA LEU A 92 -0.74 -11.45 -5.31
C LEU A 92 0.75 -11.10 -5.43
N LEU A 93 1.61 -11.80 -4.71
CA LEU A 93 3.07 -11.60 -4.69
C LEU A 93 3.78 -12.95 -4.70
N ASN A 94 4.83 -13.08 -5.51
CA ASN A 94 5.62 -14.32 -5.60
C ASN A 94 6.65 -14.44 -4.45
N VAL A 95 7.40 -13.36 -4.22
CA VAL A 95 8.41 -13.28 -3.15
C VAL A 95 8.08 -12.03 -2.36
N TYR A 96 7.83 -12.21 -1.06
CA TYR A 96 7.55 -11.11 -0.16
C TYR A 96 7.92 -11.50 1.27
N PHE A 97 8.08 -10.49 2.11
CA PHE A 97 8.28 -10.66 3.53
C PHE A 97 7.27 -9.80 4.27
N ILE A 98 6.73 -10.36 5.36
CA ILE A 98 5.75 -9.68 6.19
C ILE A 98 6.15 -9.83 7.66
N LYS A 99 6.19 -8.72 8.40
CA LYS A 99 6.54 -8.70 9.83
C LYS A 99 5.61 -7.78 10.61
N TYR A 100 5.39 -8.12 11.87
CA TYR A 100 4.67 -7.28 12.81
C TYR A 100 5.63 -6.79 13.89
N ILE A 101 5.82 -5.47 14.00
CA ILE A 101 6.80 -4.85 14.89
C ILE A 101 6.15 -3.61 15.51
N ASN A 102 6.16 -3.50 16.85
CA ASN A 102 5.71 -2.31 17.58
C ASN A 102 4.31 -1.78 17.21
N GLY A 103 3.35 -2.67 16.91
CA GLY A 103 1.98 -2.27 16.54
C GLY A 103 1.76 -2.05 15.04
N ASP A 104 2.84 -2.10 14.23
CA ASP A 104 2.82 -1.85 12.81
C ASP A 104 3.09 -3.16 12.03
N LEU A 105 2.43 -3.29 10.87
CA LEU A 105 2.65 -4.38 9.93
C LEU A 105 3.46 -3.89 8.75
N TYR A 106 4.61 -4.52 8.52
CA TYR A 106 5.53 -4.23 7.43
C TYR A 106 5.44 -5.31 6.37
N LEU A 107 5.30 -4.92 5.11
CA LEU A 107 5.27 -5.77 3.93
C LEU A 107 6.25 -5.22 2.89
N TRP A 108 7.14 -6.07 2.36
CA TRP A 108 8.05 -5.71 1.28
C TRP A 108 8.25 -6.86 0.30
N TRP A 109 8.51 -6.54 -0.98
CA TRP A 109 8.58 -7.47 -2.10
C TRP A 109 9.56 -7.00 -3.18
#